data_AF-X0YHU2-F1
#
_entry.id   AF-X0YHU2-F1
#
_cell.length_a   1.000
_cell.length_b   1.000
_cell.length_c   1.000
_cell.angle_alpha   90.00
_cell.angle_beta   90.00
_cell.angle_gamma   90.00
#
_symmetry.space_group_name_H-M   'P 1'
#
loop_
_entity.id
_entity.type
_entity.pdbx_description
1 polymer ?
#
loop_
_entity_poly.entity_id
_entity_poly.type
_entity_poly.pdbx_seq_one_letter_code
_entity_poly.pdbx_strand_id
1 'polypeptide(L)'
;MGVDPIAIARAVYYNVSEGEIVTGGSTITQQLARNVLLSPEERAQETLARKIREAVLAVELFRRYPKNTILEIYLNQIYYGNLAYGIEAASQTYFGRPAADLTLAEATLLAGLPQSPAVYDPFTDPEVARTRQRVVLNLMVEAGYITPAQSVAAYQETLQYAPPLTQFEAPHFITYVRQLIETRYGPDLLYHEPGIRVQTT
;
A
#
# COMPACT_ATOMS: atom_id res chain seq x y z
N MET A 1 25.02 3.15 -18.96
CA MET A 1 24.67 2.13 -17.96
C MET A 1 25.91 1.80 -17.17
N GLY A 2 26.03 2.34 -15.96
CA GLY A 2 27.09 1.97 -15.04
C GLY A 2 26.45 1.86 -13.67
N VAL A 3 26.19 0.65 -13.22
CA VAL A 3 25.70 0.42 -11.88
C VAL A 3 26.91 0.56 -10.96
N ASP A 4 26.88 1.49 -10.01
CA ASP A 4 27.95 1.67 -9.04
C ASP A 4 27.97 0.45 -8.08
N PRO A 5 29.01 -0.40 -8.13
CA PRO A 5 29.11 -1.58 -7.26
C PRO A 5 29.12 -1.21 -5.77
N ILE A 6 29.60 0.00 -5.43
CA ILE A 6 29.61 0.52 -4.07
C ILE A 6 28.19 0.85 -3.62
N ALA A 7 27.36 1.40 -4.50
CA ALA A 7 25.95 1.67 -4.20
C ALA A 7 25.16 0.38 -3.97
N ILE A 8 25.44 -0.69 -4.73
CA ILE A 8 24.83 -2.01 -4.52
C ILE A 8 25.27 -2.59 -3.17
N ALA A 9 26.59 -2.64 -2.90
CA ALA A 9 27.11 -3.19 -1.66
C ALA A 9 26.57 -2.44 -0.43
N ARG A 10 26.44 -1.11 -0.53
CA ARG A 10 25.84 -0.26 0.49
C ARG A 10 24.35 -0.53 0.68
N ALA A 11 23.58 -0.70 -0.39
CA ALA A 11 22.16 -1.04 -0.30
C ALA A 11 21.93 -2.42 0.33
N VAL A 12 22.76 -3.40 -0.01
CA VAL A 12 22.75 -4.73 0.62
C VAL A 12 23.09 -4.61 2.10
N TYR A 13 24.15 -3.87 2.47
CA TYR A 13 24.52 -3.65 3.87
C TYR A 13 23.39 -2.98 4.68
N TYR A 14 22.74 -1.95 4.14
CA TYR A 14 21.64 -1.29 4.84
C TYR A 14 20.41 -2.19 4.99
N ASN A 15 20.05 -2.96 3.96
CA ASN A 15 18.98 -3.97 4.06
C ASN A 15 19.28 -5.00 5.18
N VAL A 16 20.54 -5.44 5.30
CA VAL A 16 20.96 -6.37 6.37
C VAL A 16 20.90 -5.68 7.74
N SER A 17 21.28 -4.40 7.82
CA SER A 17 21.25 -3.62 9.07
C SER A 17 19.84 -3.28 9.57
N GLU A 18 18.82 -3.35 8.70
CA GLU A 18 17.41 -3.20 9.09
C GLU A 18 16.85 -4.43 9.82
N GLY A 19 17.62 -5.52 9.96
CA GLY A 19 17.23 -6.70 10.76
C GLY A 19 16.29 -7.67 10.05
N GLU A 20 15.88 -7.38 8.81
CA GLU A 20 14.96 -8.22 8.06
C GLU A 20 15.44 -8.41 6.62
N ILE A 21 16.33 -9.37 6.41
CA ILE A 21 16.39 -10.04 5.12
C ILE A 21 15.20 -11.01 5.09
N VAL A 22 14.00 -10.52 4.81
CA VAL A 22 12.90 -11.41 4.42
C VAL A 22 13.24 -11.90 3.03
N THR A 23 13.71 -13.15 2.96
CA THR A 23 13.99 -13.85 1.71
C THR A 23 12.74 -13.80 0.82
N GLY A 24 12.78 -12.95 -0.22
CA GLY A 24 11.76 -12.89 -1.28
C GLY A 24 10.86 -11.63 -1.34
N GLY A 25 10.98 -10.66 -0.43
CA GLY A 25 10.11 -9.45 -0.41
C GLY A 25 10.85 -8.11 -0.45
N SER A 26 10.25 -7.09 -1.12
CA SER A 26 10.70 -5.68 -1.02
C SER A 26 10.32 -5.09 0.35
N THR A 27 11.21 -4.32 0.99
CA THR A 27 10.92 -3.60 2.24
C THR A 27 9.86 -2.49 2.03
N ILE A 28 9.26 -1.98 3.11
CA ILE A 28 8.31 -0.84 3.03
C ILE A 28 8.96 0.36 2.32
N THR A 29 10.21 0.68 2.65
CA THR A 29 10.96 1.79 2.04
C THR A 29 11.20 1.57 0.55
N GLN A 30 11.50 0.32 0.15
CA GLN A 30 11.66 -0.06 -1.25
C GLN A 30 10.33 0.03 -2.02
N GLN A 31 9.24 -0.48 -1.43
CA GLN A 31 7.90 -0.34 -2.01
C GLN A 31 7.49 1.13 -2.16
N LEU A 32 7.77 1.95 -1.14
CA LEU A 32 7.53 3.39 -1.20
C LEU A 32 8.34 4.05 -2.33
N ALA A 33 9.63 3.76 -2.42
CA ALA A 33 10.50 4.27 -3.49
C ALA A 33 9.97 3.88 -4.87
N ARG A 34 9.56 2.62 -5.05
CA ARG A 34 8.97 2.14 -6.32
C ARG A 34 7.68 2.86 -6.67
N ASN A 35 6.82 3.08 -5.67
CA ASN A 35 5.47 3.59 -5.92
C ASN A 35 5.43 5.10 -6.13
N VAL A 36 6.35 5.86 -5.52
CA VAL A 36 6.33 7.33 -5.51
C VAL A 36 7.43 7.97 -6.35
N LEU A 37 8.58 7.30 -6.54
CA LEU A 37 9.76 7.93 -7.18
C LEU A 37 10.09 7.36 -8.57
N LEU A 38 9.47 6.26 -8.99
CA LEU A 38 9.63 5.69 -10.31
C LEU A 38 8.42 6.01 -11.18
N SER A 39 8.64 6.29 -12.46
CA SER A 39 7.52 6.52 -13.39
C SER A 39 6.65 5.26 -13.52
N PRO A 40 5.38 5.39 -13.93
CA PRO A 40 4.49 4.25 -14.19
C PRO A 40 5.10 3.20 -15.13
N GLU A 41 5.83 3.66 -16.16
CA GLU A 41 6.52 2.79 -17.12
C GLU A 41 7.72 2.09 -16.49
N GLU A 42 8.52 2.80 -15.70
CA GLU A 42 9.69 2.24 -15.02
C GLU A 42 9.28 1.23 -13.95
N ARG A 43 8.25 1.53 -13.14
CA ARG A 43 7.80 0.64 -12.07
C ARG A 43 7.21 -0.66 -12.59
N ALA A 44 6.63 -0.68 -13.80
CA ALA A 44 6.07 -1.87 -14.43
C ALA A 44 7.14 -2.83 -15.00
N GLN A 45 8.39 -2.39 -15.14
CA GLN A 45 9.46 -3.21 -15.68
C GLN A 45 9.94 -4.28 -14.70
N GLU A 46 10.06 -5.53 -15.13
CA GLU A 46 10.62 -6.60 -14.30
C GLU A 46 12.13 -6.77 -14.49
N THR A 47 12.88 -5.67 -14.43
CA THR A 47 14.33 -5.69 -14.67
C THR A 47 15.15 -5.60 -13.38
N LEU A 48 16.35 -6.19 -13.40
CA LEU A 48 17.32 -6.05 -12.31
C LEU A 48 17.75 -4.58 -12.13
N ALA A 49 17.86 -3.83 -13.23
CA ALA A 49 18.20 -2.41 -13.20
C ALA A 49 17.16 -1.59 -12.42
N ARG A 50 15.85 -1.83 -12.64
CA ARG A 50 14.78 -1.21 -11.84
C ARG A 50 14.92 -1.58 -10.36
N LYS A 51 15.12 -2.86 -10.04
CA LYS A 51 15.27 -3.31 -8.63
C LYS A 51 16.46 -2.65 -7.93
N ILE A 52 17.59 -2.48 -8.63
CA ILE A 52 18.76 -1.79 -8.07
C ILE A 52 18.44 -0.30 -7.84
N ARG A 53 17.75 0.35 -8.78
CA ARG A 53 17.34 1.75 -8.63
C ARG A 53 16.38 1.93 -7.46
N GLU A 54 15.39 1.05 -7.29
CA GLU A 54 14.50 0.99 -6.12
C GLU A 54 15.29 0.91 -4.81
N ALA A 55 16.29 0.02 -4.74
CA ALA A 55 17.14 -0.13 -3.57
C ALA A 55 17.97 1.13 -3.27
N VAL A 56 18.56 1.77 -4.29
CA VAL A 56 19.33 3.01 -4.12
C VAL A 56 18.44 4.16 -3.63
N LEU A 57 17.25 4.31 -4.22
CA LEU A 57 16.28 5.32 -3.80
C LEU A 57 15.77 5.06 -2.37
N ALA A 58 15.58 3.80 -1.99
CA ALA A 58 15.19 3.44 -0.63
C ALA A 58 16.26 3.82 0.41
N VAL A 59 17.55 3.59 0.09
CA VAL A 59 18.67 4.04 0.95
C VAL A 59 18.64 5.57 1.10
N GLU A 60 18.40 6.32 0.04
CA GLU A 60 18.32 7.77 0.11
C GLU A 60 17.10 8.25 0.92
N LEU A 61 15.94 7.59 0.82
CA LEU A 61 14.79 7.86 1.68
C LEU A 61 15.11 7.64 3.16
N PHE A 62 15.73 6.50 3.48
CA PHE A 62 16.13 6.16 4.84
C PHE A 62 17.11 7.17 5.45
N ARG A 63 18.04 7.69 4.64
CA ARG A 63 19.02 8.69 5.09
C ARG A 63 18.39 10.05 5.36
N ARG A 64 17.27 10.37 4.70
CA ARG A 64 16.61 11.69 4.78
C ARG A 64 15.48 11.73 5.78
N TYR A 65 14.77 10.62 5.97
CA TYR A 65 13.55 10.56 6.77
C TYR A 65 13.63 9.47 7.85
N PRO A 66 13.12 9.75 9.06
CA PRO A 66 13.03 8.73 10.09
C PRO A 66 12.01 7.65 9.70
N LYS A 67 12.15 6.44 10.26
CA LYS A 67 11.29 5.29 9.96
C LYS A 67 9.79 5.60 10.10
N ASN A 68 9.39 6.36 11.12
CA ASN A 68 7.99 6.73 11.34
C ASN A 68 7.43 7.60 10.19
N THR A 69 8.23 8.53 9.66
CA THR A 69 7.83 9.36 8.51
C THR A 69 7.74 8.50 7.24
N ILE A 70 8.65 7.55 7.04
CA ILE A 70 8.57 6.62 5.91
C ILE A 70 7.28 5.79 5.98
N LEU A 71 6.96 5.28 7.17
CA LEU A 71 5.73 4.53 7.40
C LEU A 71 4.48 5.40 7.17
N GLU A 72 4.47 6.63 7.68
CA GLU A 72 3.38 7.58 7.48
C GLU A 72 3.14 7.86 5.98
N ILE A 73 4.21 8.15 5.22
CA ILE A 73 4.08 8.38 3.77
C ILE A 73 3.58 7.12 3.08
N TYR A 74 4.14 5.94 3.42
CA TYR A 74 3.69 4.66 2.86
C TYR A 74 2.20 4.43 3.10
N LEU A 75 1.75 4.58 4.35
CA LEU A 75 0.36 4.36 4.72
C LEU A 75 -0.59 5.33 4.03
N ASN A 76 -0.16 6.54 3.69
CA ASN A 76 -0.98 7.53 2.99
C ASN A 76 -0.98 7.38 1.46
N GLN A 77 -0.06 6.61 0.88
CA GLN A 77 0.13 6.54 -0.57
C GLN A 77 -0.19 5.17 -1.17
N ILE A 78 -0.09 4.10 -0.37
CA ILE A 78 -0.29 2.74 -0.84
C ILE A 78 -1.75 2.52 -1.28
N TYR A 79 -1.92 1.79 -2.39
CA TYR A 79 -3.24 1.46 -2.94
C TYR A 79 -3.83 0.23 -2.27
N TYR A 80 -5.06 0.36 -1.75
CA TYR A 80 -5.78 -0.71 -1.04
C TYR A 80 -6.88 -1.38 -1.88
N GLY A 81 -7.17 -0.88 -3.09
CA GLY A 81 -8.32 -1.33 -3.88
C GLY A 81 -9.47 -0.32 -3.82
N ASN A 82 -10.48 -0.47 -4.69
CA ASN A 82 -11.69 0.37 -4.69
C ASN A 82 -11.41 1.89 -4.68
N LEU A 83 -10.39 2.33 -5.43
CA LEU A 83 -9.92 3.73 -5.48
C LEU A 83 -9.42 4.30 -4.14
N ALA A 84 -9.23 3.46 -3.12
CA ALA A 84 -8.66 3.85 -1.84
C ALA A 84 -7.14 3.90 -1.92
N TYR A 85 -6.61 5.12 -2.05
CA TYR A 85 -5.19 5.43 -1.87
C TYR A 85 -5.00 6.00 -0.47
N GLY A 86 -4.21 5.30 0.34
CA GLY A 86 -3.99 5.65 1.74
C GLY A 86 -4.94 4.97 2.72
N ILE A 87 -4.47 4.77 3.95
CA ILE A 87 -5.15 3.97 4.98
C ILE A 87 -6.45 4.59 5.47
N GLU A 88 -6.52 5.93 5.57
CA GLU A 88 -7.76 6.62 5.94
C GLU A 88 -8.83 6.42 4.86
N ALA A 89 -8.48 6.61 3.59
CA ALA A 89 -9.41 6.36 2.48
C ALA A 89 -9.86 4.90 2.45
N ALA A 90 -8.96 3.95 2.74
CA ALA A 90 -9.30 2.53 2.82
C ALA A 90 -10.27 2.23 3.97
N SER A 91 -10.00 2.78 5.15
CA SER A 91 -10.88 2.63 6.32
C SER A 91 -12.29 3.15 6.05
N GLN A 92 -12.41 4.31 5.42
CA GLN A 92 -13.70 4.87 5.01
C GLN A 92 -14.40 4.02 3.95
N THR A 93 -13.67 3.59 2.92
CA THR A 93 -14.21 2.77 1.82
C THR A 93 -14.72 1.40 2.30
N TYR A 94 -13.97 0.72 3.16
CA TYR A 94 -14.30 -0.64 3.58
C TYR A 94 -15.14 -0.72 4.85
N PHE A 95 -15.05 0.25 5.76
CA PHE A 95 -15.66 0.20 7.09
C PHE A 95 -16.41 1.48 7.50
N GLY A 96 -16.33 2.55 6.71
CA GLY A 96 -17.06 3.81 6.96
C GLY A 96 -16.66 4.51 8.25
N ARG A 97 -15.41 4.35 8.71
CA ARG A 97 -14.92 4.94 9.96
C ARG A 97 -13.47 5.45 9.85
N PRO A 98 -13.04 6.33 10.77
CA PRO A 98 -11.66 6.78 10.83
C PRO A 98 -10.68 5.61 11.01
N ALA A 99 -9.51 5.67 10.38
CA ALA A 99 -8.49 4.62 10.49
C ALA A 99 -8.00 4.42 11.95
N ALA A 100 -8.07 5.48 12.76
CA ALA A 100 -7.71 5.43 14.18
C ALA A 100 -8.69 4.58 15.03
N ASP A 101 -9.91 4.35 14.52
CA ASP A 101 -10.98 3.63 15.24
C ASP A 101 -11.13 2.18 14.75
N LEU A 102 -10.22 1.70 13.89
CA LEU A 102 -10.24 0.33 13.39
C LEU A 102 -9.99 -0.68 14.50
N THR A 103 -10.76 -1.75 14.49
CA THR A 103 -10.47 -2.91 15.35
C THR A 103 -9.24 -3.66 14.82
N LEU A 104 -8.66 -4.54 15.64
CA LEU A 104 -7.57 -5.41 15.20
C LEU A 104 -7.99 -6.26 13.98
N ALA A 105 -9.24 -6.71 13.93
CA ALA A 105 -9.75 -7.48 12.81
C ALA A 105 -9.79 -6.62 11.53
N GLU A 106 -10.34 -5.41 11.61
CA GLU A 106 -10.45 -4.52 10.45
C GLU A 106 -9.06 -4.07 9.97
N ALA A 107 -8.16 -3.69 10.89
CA ALA A 107 -6.81 -3.28 10.57
C ALA A 107 -5.99 -4.40 9.91
N THR A 108 -6.11 -5.64 10.39
CA THR A 108 -5.41 -6.80 9.80
C THR A 108 -5.95 -7.19 8.43
N LEU A 109 -7.25 -6.96 8.17
CA LEU A 109 -7.80 -7.10 6.82
C LEU A 109 -7.16 -6.08 5.87
N LEU A 110 -7.18 -4.79 6.24
CA LEU A 110 -6.61 -3.71 5.40
C LEU A 110 -5.12 -3.89 5.16
N ALA A 111 -4.35 -4.28 6.17
CA ALA A 111 -2.92 -4.54 6.05
C ALA A 111 -2.58 -5.68 5.05
N GLY A 112 -3.55 -6.58 4.80
CA GLY A 112 -3.39 -7.66 3.83
C GLY A 112 -3.58 -7.24 2.37
N LEU A 113 -4.34 -6.18 2.11
CA LEU A 113 -4.79 -5.79 0.77
C LEU A 113 -3.67 -5.33 -0.16
N PRO A 114 -2.70 -4.48 0.26
CA PRO A 114 -1.70 -3.92 -0.65
C PRO A 114 -0.87 -4.93 -1.44
N GLN A 115 -0.76 -6.18 -0.97
CA GLN A 115 -0.04 -7.23 -1.69
C GLN A 115 -0.66 -7.51 -3.07
N SER A 116 -1.98 -7.57 -3.13
CA SER A 116 -2.73 -7.76 -4.38
C SER A 116 -4.15 -7.24 -4.20
N PRO A 117 -4.36 -5.91 -4.31
CA PRO A 117 -5.63 -5.28 -3.95
C PRO A 117 -6.85 -5.83 -4.68
N ALA A 118 -6.67 -6.25 -5.95
CA ALA A 118 -7.76 -6.82 -6.74
C ALA A 118 -8.09 -8.27 -6.34
N VAL A 119 -7.11 -9.04 -5.86
CA VAL A 119 -7.32 -10.46 -5.48
C VAL A 119 -7.86 -10.55 -4.05
N TYR A 120 -7.39 -9.68 -3.16
CA TYR A 120 -7.79 -9.70 -1.75
C TYR A 120 -8.96 -8.78 -1.44
N ASP A 121 -9.69 -8.30 -2.46
CA ASP A 121 -10.81 -7.39 -2.28
C ASP A 121 -12.00 -8.09 -1.58
N PRO A 122 -12.36 -7.69 -0.34
CA PRO A 122 -13.44 -8.32 0.41
C PRO A 122 -14.84 -8.08 -0.20
N PHE A 123 -15.00 -7.08 -1.07
CA PHE A 123 -16.27 -6.87 -1.78
C PHE A 123 -16.45 -7.87 -2.94
N THR A 124 -15.35 -8.40 -3.47
CA THR A 124 -15.36 -9.33 -4.61
C THR A 124 -15.22 -10.78 -4.13
N ASP A 125 -14.24 -11.06 -3.27
CA ASP A 125 -13.99 -12.40 -2.71
C ASP A 125 -13.66 -12.31 -1.20
N PRO A 126 -14.70 -12.35 -0.33
CA PRO A 126 -14.52 -12.28 1.12
C PRO A 126 -13.64 -13.41 1.66
N GLU A 127 -13.72 -14.63 1.11
CA GLU A 127 -13.01 -15.79 1.65
C GLU A 127 -11.50 -15.70 1.38
N VAL A 128 -11.12 -15.23 0.19
CA VAL A 128 -9.72 -14.97 -0.16
C VAL A 128 -9.14 -13.83 0.67
N ALA A 129 -9.91 -12.75 0.87
CA ALA A 129 -9.53 -11.64 1.75
C ALA A 129 -9.30 -12.11 3.20
N ARG A 130 -10.20 -12.96 3.72
CA ARG A 130 -10.10 -13.53 5.08
C ARG A 130 -8.92 -14.49 5.24
N THR A 131 -8.62 -15.27 4.20
CA THR A 131 -7.41 -16.11 4.20
C THR A 131 -6.15 -15.25 4.28
N ARG A 132 -6.11 -14.13 3.55
CA ARG A 132 -4.99 -13.16 3.62
C ARG A 132 -4.89 -12.49 4.99
N GLN A 133 -6.01 -12.07 5.58
CA GLN A 133 -6.04 -11.52 6.94
C GLN A 133 -5.44 -12.49 7.96
N ARG A 134 -5.74 -13.78 7.86
CA ARG A 134 -5.20 -14.81 8.76
C ARG A 134 -3.68 -14.89 8.69
N VAL A 135 -3.09 -14.71 7.51
CA VAL A 135 -1.63 -14.64 7.34
C VAL A 135 -1.07 -13.43 8.10
N VAL A 136 -1.70 -12.26 7.98
CA VAL A 136 -1.28 -11.05 8.72
C VAL A 136 -1.34 -11.29 10.23
N LEU A 137 -2.43 -11.85 10.73
CA LEU A 137 -2.59 -12.17 12.15
C LEU A 137 -1.53 -13.15 12.65
N ASN A 138 -1.21 -14.19 11.88
CA ASN A 138 -0.15 -15.15 12.24
C ASN A 138 1.22 -14.46 12.30
N LEU A 139 1.55 -13.62 11.32
CA LEU A 139 2.80 -12.85 11.33
C LEU A 139 2.88 -11.90 12.54
N MET A 140 1.77 -11.29 12.94
CA MET A 140 1.73 -10.45 14.14
C MET A 140 1.95 -11.25 15.44
N VAL A 141 1.47 -12.50 15.50
CA VAL A 141 1.75 -13.41 16.62
C VAL A 141 3.23 -13.82 16.63
N GLU A 142 3.77 -14.22 15.48
CA GLU A 142 5.19 -14.62 15.34
C GLU A 142 6.15 -13.47 15.71
N ALA A 143 5.80 -12.24 15.33
CA ALA A 143 6.55 -11.04 15.68
C ALA A 143 6.28 -10.52 17.11
N GLY A 144 5.37 -11.15 17.86
CA GLY A 144 5.07 -10.80 19.26
C GLY A 144 4.23 -9.54 19.47
N TYR A 145 3.60 -9.00 18.42
CA TYR A 145 2.73 -7.82 18.53
C TYR A 145 1.38 -8.14 19.18
N ILE A 146 0.89 -9.38 19.01
CA ILE A 146 -0.36 -9.86 19.60
C ILE A 146 -0.19 -11.29 20.14
N THR A 147 -1.03 -11.67 21.09
CA THR A 147 -1.11 -13.04 21.58
C THR A 147 -1.88 -13.96 20.62
N PRO A 148 -1.66 -15.29 20.66
CA PRO A 148 -2.47 -16.23 19.90
C PRO A 148 -3.98 -16.11 20.20
N ALA A 149 -4.35 -15.78 21.44
CA ALA A 149 -5.74 -15.58 21.83
C ALA A 149 -6.36 -14.33 21.17
N GLN A 150 -5.62 -13.21 21.12
CA GLN A 150 -6.04 -12.01 20.40
C GLN A 150 -6.18 -12.25 18.90
N SER A 151 -5.26 -13.03 18.32
CA SER A 151 -5.34 -13.43 16.90
C SER A 151 -6.62 -14.22 16.60
N VAL A 152 -6.94 -15.23 17.42
CA VAL A 152 -8.18 -16.01 17.29
C VAL A 152 -9.41 -15.12 17.46
N ALA A 153 -9.43 -14.25 18.47
CA ALA A 153 -10.55 -13.34 18.72
C ALA A 153 -10.77 -12.37 17.54
N ALA A 154 -9.71 -11.75 17.02
CA ALA A 154 -9.79 -10.86 15.86
C ALA A 154 -10.23 -11.61 14.59
N TYR A 155 -9.78 -12.85 14.40
CA TYR A 155 -10.24 -13.67 13.28
C TYR A 155 -11.71 -14.09 13.43
N GLN A 156 -12.25 -14.23 14.64
CA GLN A 156 -13.66 -14.58 14.86
C GLN A 156 -14.60 -13.37 14.82
N GLU A 157 -14.06 -12.16 14.89
CA GLU A 157 -14.84 -10.93 14.77
C GLU A 157 -15.60 -10.89 13.44
N THR A 158 -16.90 -10.61 13.51
CA THR A 158 -17.75 -10.41 12.34
C THR A 158 -17.52 -9.01 11.80
N LEU A 159 -16.87 -8.93 10.63
CA LEU A 159 -16.58 -7.67 9.97
C LEU A 159 -17.86 -7.08 9.37
N GLN A 160 -18.13 -5.82 9.69
CA GLN A 160 -19.25 -5.06 9.16
C GLN A 160 -18.75 -4.09 8.10
N TYR A 161 -19.04 -4.39 6.83
CA TYR A 161 -18.54 -3.59 5.73
C TYR A 161 -19.40 -2.35 5.43
N ALA A 162 -18.68 -1.30 5.00
CA ALA A 162 -19.15 -0.22 4.17
C ALA A 162 -20.15 -0.69 3.08
N PRO A 163 -21.35 -0.12 2.88
CA PRO A 163 -21.98 -0.24 1.57
C PRO A 163 -20.98 0.23 0.51
N PRO A 164 -20.73 -0.52 -0.58
CA PRO A 164 -19.75 -0.13 -1.58
C PRO A 164 -20.10 1.26 -2.12
N LEU A 165 -19.09 2.13 -2.28
CA LEU A 165 -19.20 3.42 -2.95
C LEU A 165 -19.49 3.21 -4.46
N THR A 166 -20.64 2.64 -4.77
CA THR A 166 -21.09 2.29 -6.13
C THR A 166 -22.20 3.21 -6.62
N GLN A 167 -22.69 4.12 -5.78
CA GLN A 167 -23.60 5.19 -6.20
C GLN A 167 -22.81 6.41 -6.66
N PHE A 168 -21.97 6.24 -7.67
CA PHE A 168 -21.58 7.38 -8.49
C PHE A 168 -22.80 7.74 -9.34
N GLU A 169 -23.31 8.96 -9.22
CA GLU A 169 -24.47 9.40 -10.04
C GLU A 169 -24.17 9.29 -11.55
N ALA A 170 -22.90 9.41 -11.95
CA ALA A 170 -22.45 9.30 -13.34
C ALA A 170 -21.10 8.57 -13.46
N PRO A 171 -21.03 7.23 -13.33
CA PRO A 171 -19.78 6.47 -13.28
C PRO A 171 -18.96 6.56 -14.57
N HIS A 172 -19.62 6.61 -15.73
CA HIS A 172 -18.95 6.82 -17.02
C HIS A 172 -18.32 8.21 -17.13
N PHE A 173 -19.00 9.23 -16.61
CA PHE A 173 -18.49 10.60 -16.61
C PHE A 173 -17.28 10.74 -15.70
N ILE A 174 -17.32 10.17 -14.50
CA ILE A 174 -16.17 10.14 -13.59
C ILE A 174 -14.98 9.43 -14.24
N THR A 175 -15.22 8.30 -14.91
CA THR A 175 -14.16 7.59 -15.63
C THR A 175 -13.57 8.44 -16.75
N TYR A 176 -14.41 9.13 -17.52
CA TYR A 176 -13.98 10.06 -18.57
C TYR A 176 -13.14 11.21 -18.00
N VAL A 177 -13.61 11.86 -16.94
CA VAL A 177 -12.89 12.98 -16.30
C VAL A 177 -11.56 12.50 -15.73
N ARG A 178 -11.50 11.30 -15.14
CA ARG A 178 -10.25 10.69 -14.68
C ARG A 178 -9.27 10.50 -15.83
N GLN A 179 -9.68 9.85 -16.92
CA GLN A 179 -8.84 9.65 -18.10
C GLN A 179 -8.37 10.99 -18.70
N LEU A 180 -9.24 12.00 -18.71
CA LEU A 180 -8.90 13.34 -19.20
C LEU A 180 -7.81 13.99 -18.34
N ILE A 181 -7.90 13.87 -17.03
CA ILE A 181 -6.89 14.39 -16.11
C ILE A 181 -5.57 13.62 -16.26
N GLU A 182 -5.61 12.28 -16.28
CA GLU A 182 -4.42 11.44 -16.51
C GLU A 182 -3.72 11.82 -17.83
N THR A 183 -4.48 12.01 -18.91
CA THR A 183 -3.95 12.36 -20.22
C THR A 183 -3.33 13.76 -20.24
N ARG A 184 -3.95 14.73 -19.54
CA ARG A 184 -3.58 16.15 -19.65
C ARG A 184 -2.54 16.59 -18.62
N TYR A 185 -2.56 15.99 -17.43
CA TYR A 185 -1.75 16.41 -16.29
C TYR A 185 -0.88 15.28 -15.73
N GLY A 186 -0.98 14.08 -16.28
CA GLY A 186 -0.30 12.89 -15.79
C GLY A 186 -1.04 12.20 -14.64
N PRO A 187 -0.74 10.92 -14.39
CA PRO A 187 -1.38 10.14 -13.32
C PRO A 187 -0.98 10.64 -11.92
N ASP A 188 0.20 11.25 -11.78
CA ASP A 188 0.72 11.69 -10.48
C ASP A 188 -0.19 12.73 -9.81
N LEU A 189 -0.79 13.62 -10.61
CA LEU A 189 -1.75 14.59 -10.11
C LEU A 189 -2.95 13.91 -9.43
N LEU A 190 -3.45 12.78 -9.94
CA LEU A 190 -4.62 12.13 -9.35
C LEU A 190 -4.30 11.28 -8.12
N TYR A 191 -3.14 10.63 -8.11
CA TYR A 191 -2.86 9.56 -7.15
C TYR A 191 -1.86 9.96 -6.06
N HIS A 192 -1.07 11.01 -6.28
CA HIS A 192 0.04 11.36 -5.40
C HIS A 192 -0.02 12.81 -4.87
N GLU A 193 -0.75 13.69 -5.54
CA GLU A 193 -0.93 15.09 -5.11
C GLU A 193 -2.16 15.26 -4.18
N PRO A 194 -2.01 15.84 -2.97
CA PRO A 194 -3.11 15.97 -2.04
C PRO A 194 -4.09 17.09 -2.43
N GLY A 195 -5.38 16.86 -2.19
CA GLY A 195 -6.38 17.93 -2.04
C GLY A 195 -6.94 18.56 -3.32
N ILE A 196 -6.78 17.91 -4.48
CA ILE A 196 -7.31 18.44 -5.74
C ILE A 196 -8.84 18.40 -5.75
N ARG A 197 -9.45 19.53 -6.06
CA ARG A 197 -10.87 19.62 -6.37
C ARG A 197 -11.05 19.81 -7.87
N VAL A 198 -11.75 18.88 -8.49
CA VAL A 198 -12.08 18.93 -9.92
C VAL A 198 -13.49 19.48 -10.04
N GLN A 199 -13.63 20.64 -10.68
CA GLN A 199 -14.94 21.20 -11.03
C GLN A 199 -15.21 20.93 -12.51
N THR A 200 -16.29 20.22 -12.78
CA THR A 200 -16.74 19.86 -14.13
C THR A 200 -17.99 20.67 -14.48
N THR A 201 -18.22 20.91 -15.77
CA THR A 201 -19.41 21.60 -16.30
C THR A 201 -20.60 20.68 -16.45
#